data_AF-A0A8H7RNA2-F1
#
_entry.id   AF-A0A8H7RNA2-F1
#
_cell.length_a   1.000
_cell.length_b   1.000
_cell.length_c   1.000
_cell.angle_alpha   90.00
_cell.angle_beta   90.00
_cell.angle_gamma   90.00
#
_symmetry.space_group_name_H-M   'P 1'
#
loop_
_entity.id
_entity.type
_entity.pdbx_description
1 polymer ?
#
loop_
_entity_poly.entity_id
_entity_poly.type
_entity_poly.pdbx_seq_one_letter_code
_entity_poly.pdbx_strand_id
1 'polypeptide(L)'
;NKQIIYSYIGWPGSTHDSRIFSNSSLFHYPGLYFKENEYLLGDSGFEYLENIIVPYKKLRNSELTDEQDTFNMRLSSVRIHIEHTIGILKMRFQSLQELPIQLQDKNSAKHTVDWIKACIIMHNMITACRLDDIYNEEELTTILQEQQQQNTTGYGGSFNSATDPEEDLTPGKARRKQIFNQVMNSE
;
A
#
# COMPACT_ATOMS: atom_id res chain seq x y z
N ASN A 1 -9.47 -4.04 -12.11
CA ASN A 1 -10.34 -4.45 -10.99
C ASN A 1 -9.98 -3.60 -9.76
N LYS A 2 -10.91 -2.82 -9.20
CA LYS A 2 -10.66 -1.85 -8.10
C LYS A 2 -11.33 -2.28 -6.78
N GLN A 3 -11.45 -3.59 -6.57
CA GLN A 3 -12.04 -4.19 -5.37
C GLN A 3 -11.02 -4.30 -4.23
N ILE A 4 -11.47 -4.01 -3.01
CA ILE A 4 -10.67 -4.12 -1.78
C ILE A 4 -10.94 -5.48 -1.16
N ILE A 5 -9.96 -6.38 -1.21
CA ILE A 5 -10.10 -7.77 -0.72
C ILE A 5 -9.79 -7.91 0.77
N TYR A 6 -8.97 -7.02 1.32
CA TYR A 6 -8.53 -7.03 2.70
C TYR A 6 -8.35 -5.60 3.19
N SER A 7 -8.80 -5.32 4.41
CA SER A 7 -8.61 -4.02 5.06
C SER A 7 -8.32 -4.24 6.55
N TYR A 8 -7.20 -3.70 7.01
CA TYR A 8 -6.84 -3.68 8.43
C TYR A 8 -6.83 -2.24 8.92
N ILE A 9 -7.80 -1.89 9.76
CA ILE A 9 -8.09 -0.50 10.15
C ILE A 9 -8.28 -0.37 11.67
N GLY A 10 -8.23 0.85 12.18
CA GLY A 10 -8.40 1.16 13.61
C GLY A 10 -7.13 1.64 14.31
N TRP A 11 -6.10 2.01 13.54
CA TRP A 11 -4.86 2.59 14.04
C TRP A 11 -4.85 4.11 13.86
N PRO A 12 -4.30 4.88 14.81
CA PRO A 12 -4.05 6.31 14.61
C PRO A 12 -3.12 6.56 13.43
N GLY A 13 -3.35 7.65 12.69
CA GLY A 13 -2.54 8.01 11.51
C GLY A 13 -1.06 8.31 11.80
N SER A 14 -0.69 8.49 13.07
CA SER A 14 0.71 8.63 13.51
C SER A 14 1.42 7.30 13.74
N THR A 15 0.73 6.16 13.58
CA THR A 15 1.32 4.83 13.79
C THR A 15 2.14 4.44 12.57
N HIS A 16 3.37 3.96 12.78
CA HIS A 16 4.20 3.43 11.69
C HIS A 16 3.55 2.22 11.00
N ASP A 17 3.59 2.20 9.67
CA ASP A 17 3.03 1.12 8.85
C ASP A 17 3.58 -0.26 9.21
N SER A 18 4.87 -0.37 9.52
CA SER A 18 5.50 -1.62 9.97
C SER A 18 4.89 -2.15 11.26
N ARG A 19 4.49 -1.26 12.18
CA ARG A 19 3.80 -1.62 13.41
C ARG A 19 2.37 -2.08 13.12
N ILE A 20 1.65 -1.37 12.26
CA ILE A 20 0.29 -1.76 11.85
C ILE A 20 0.34 -3.15 11.22
N PHE A 21 1.27 -3.38 10.31
CA PHE A 21 1.40 -4.63 9.59
C PHE A 21 1.79 -5.81 10.48
N SER A 22 2.77 -5.65 11.37
CA SER A 22 3.18 -6.70 12.32
C SER A 22 2.09 -7.12 13.31
N ASN A 23 1.06 -6.30 13.50
CA ASN A 23 -0.12 -6.63 14.32
C ASN A 23 -1.30 -7.18 13.50
N SER A 24 -1.16 -7.28 12.18
CA SER A 24 -2.21 -7.73 11.28
C SER A 24 -2.25 -9.25 11.17
N SER A 25 -3.41 -9.80 10.82
CA SER A 25 -3.55 -11.24 10.58
C SER A 25 -2.76 -11.72 9.36
N LEU A 26 -2.49 -10.85 8.38
CA LEU A 26 -1.61 -11.12 7.25
C LEU A 26 -0.20 -11.50 7.71
N PHE A 27 0.32 -10.83 8.74
CA PHE A 27 1.65 -11.10 9.28
C PHE A 27 1.68 -12.39 10.10
N HIS A 28 0.69 -12.61 10.96
CA HIS A 28 0.67 -13.77 11.86
C HIS A 28 0.25 -15.08 11.19
N TYR A 29 -0.59 -15.02 10.16
CA TYR A 29 -1.18 -16.19 9.52
C TYR A 29 -1.11 -16.14 7.99
N PRO A 30 0.08 -15.95 7.38
CA PRO A 30 0.21 -15.75 5.94
C PRO A 30 -0.40 -16.89 5.11
N GLY A 31 -0.34 -18.14 5.58
CA GLY A 31 -0.94 -19.30 4.90
C GLY A 31 -2.46 -19.28 4.78
N LEU A 32 -3.17 -18.38 5.47
CA LEU A 32 -4.61 -18.17 5.30
C LEU A 32 -4.94 -17.15 4.20
N TYR A 33 -3.95 -16.33 3.80
CA TYR A 33 -4.17 -15.17 2.94
C TYR A 33 -3.43 -15.25 1.61
N PHE A 34 -2.32 -15.98 1.56
CA PHE A 34 -1.51 -16.14 0.37
C PHE A 34 -1.52 -17.60 -0.07
N LYS A 35 -1.88 -17.83 -1.33
CA LYS A 35 -1.59 -19.10 -2.02
C LYS A 35 -0.13 -19.17 -2.42
N GLU A 36 0.28 -20.33 -2.92
CA GLU A 36 1.59 -20.49 -3.52
C GLU A 36 1.80 -19.44 -4.63
N ASN A 37 2.92 -18.73 -4.55
CA ASN A 37 3.29 -17.62 -5.43
C ASN A 37 2.48 -16.32 -5.30
N GLU A 38 1.58 -16.18 -4.34
CA GLU A 38 0.96 -14.89 -4.01
C GLU A 38 1.83 -14.10 -3.02
N TYR A 39 1.91 -12.80 -3.25
CA TYR A 39 2.69 -11.86 -2.44
C TYR A 39 2.06 -10.47 -2.45
N LEU A 40 2.36 -9.69 -1.42
CA LEU A 40 2.02 -8.28 -1.32
C LEU A 40 3.17 -7.42 -1.85
N LEU A 41 2.86 -6.36 -2.59
CA LEU A 41 3.82 -5.31 -2.88
C LEU A 41 3.80 -4.31 -1.72
N GLY A 42 4.90 -4.24 -0.98
CA GLY A 42 5.05 -3.33 0.17
C GLY A 42 5.80 -2.06 -0.18
N ASP A 43 5.67 -1.03 0.65
CA ASP A 43 6.57 0.13 0.60
C ASP A 43 7.96 -0.26 1.14
N SER A 44 8.97 0.55 0.81
CA SER A 44 10.32 0.54 1.38
C SER A 44 10.35 0.56 2.92
N GLY A 45 9.29 1.02 3.59
CA GLY A 45 9.14 0.98 5.04
C GLY A 45 8.85 -0.40 5.65
N PHE A 46 8.52 -1.39 4.83
CA PHE A 46 8.22 -2.75 5.28
C PHE A 46 9.49 -3.61 5.37
N GLU A 47 9.42 -4.63 6.22
CA GLU A 47 10.48 -5.64 6.35
C GLU A 47 10.42 -6.65 5.20
N TYR A 48 11.57 -7.27 4.91
CA TYR A 48 11.70 -8.32 3.92
C TYR A 48 11.10 -9.63 4.43
N LEU A 49 9.86 -9.92 4.03
CA LEU A 49 9.17 -11.17 4.34
C LEU A 49 8.92 -11.98 3.07
N GLU A 50 8.70 -13.29 3.21
CA GLU A 50 8.51 -14.19 2.07
C GLU A 50 7.29 -13.81 1.22
N ASN A 51 6.21 -13.33 1.83
CA ASN A 51 5.01 -12.88 1.12
C ASN A 51 4.99 -11.37 0.87
N ILE A 52 6.10 -10.64 1.02
CA ILE A 52 6.15 -9.18 0.77
C ILE A 52 7.36 -8.80 -0.06
N ILE A 53 7.09 -8.13 -1.17
CA ILE A 53 8.10 -7.63 -2.09
C ILE A 53 8.17 -6.13 -1.92
N VAL A 54 9.33 -5.66 -1.49
CA VAL A 54 9.62 -4.24 -1.29
C VAL A 54 10.61 -3.74 -2.35
N PRO A 55 10.53 -2.46 -2.76
CA PRO A 55 11.49 -1.83 -3.66
C PRO A 55 12.94 -1.93 -3.18
N TYR A 56 13.89 -1.84 -4.12
CA TYR A 56 15.30 -1.65 -3.78
C TYR A 56 15.52 -0.26 -3.20
N LYS A 57 16.20 -0.19 -2.06
CA LYS A 57 16.52 1.07 -1.39
C LYS A 57 17.80 1.65 -1.98
N LYS A 58 17.77 2.94 -2.34
CA LYS A 58 18.98 3.70 -2.65
C LYS A 58 19.75 3.97 -1.37
N LEU A 59 20.92 3.34 -1.19
CA LEU A 59 21.76 3.60 -0.02
C LEU A 59 22.50 4.93 -0.18
N ARG A 60 22.91 5.51 0.95
CA ARG A 60 23.71 6.74 0.96
C ARG A 60 25.05 6.49 0.25
N ASN A 61 25.35 7.29 -0.77
CA ASN A 61 26.55 7.17 -1.62
C ASN A 61 26.57 5.92 -2.54
N SER A 62 25.43 5.31 -2.83
CA SER A 62 25.29 4.28 -3.86
C SER A 62 24.23 4.67 -4.88
N GLU A 63 24.39 4.23 -6.11
CA GLU A 63 23.34 4.28 -7.12
C GLU A 63 22.65 2.92 -7.24
N LEU A 64 21.36 2.94 -7.57
CA LEU A 64 20.67 1.74 -8.01
C LEU A 64 21.18 1.37 -9.40
N THR A 65 21.23 0.07 -9.68
CA THR A 65 21.43 -0.40 -11.06
C THR A 65 20.22 -0.04 -11.93
N ASP A 66 20.40 0.12 -13.24
CA ASP A 66 19.30 0.41 -14.18
C ASP A 66 18.17 -0.61 -14.10
N GLU A 67 18.51 -1.89 -13.84
CA GLU A 67 17.53 -2.95 -13.66
C GLU A 67 16.74 -2.80 -12.36
N GLN A 68 17.40 -2.45 -11.25
CA GLN A 68 16.73 -2.16 -9.97
C GLN A 68 15.82 -0.93 -10.06
N ASP A 69 16.26 0.10 -10.79
CA ASP A 69 15.45 1.29 -11.02
C ASP A 69 14.22 0.97 -11.88
N THR A 70 14.40 0.19 -12.95
CA THR A 70 13.31 -0.31 -13.81
C THR A 70 12.31 -1.14 -12.99
N PHE A 71 12.79 -2.03 -12.13
CA PHE A 71 11.94 -2.81 -11.23
C PHE A 71 11.15 -1.92 -10.27
N ASN A 72 11.82 -0.95 -9.63
CA ASN A 72 11.17 0.02 -8.75
C ASN A 72 10.11 0.86 -9.47
N MET A 73 10.38 1.26 -10.72
CA MET A 73 9.41 1.94 -11.58
C MET A 73 8.17 1.08 -11.84
N ARG A 74 8.35 -0.21 -12.17
CA ARG A 74 7.23 -1.16 -12.36
C ARG A 74 6.44 -1.38 -11.06
N LEU A 75 7.11 -1.46 -9.91
CA LEU A 75 6.42 -1.52 -8.61
C LEU A 75 5.61 -0.25 -8.36
N SER A 76 6.17 0.92 -8.70
CA SER A 76 5.51 2.21 -8.55
C SER A 76 4.27 2.33 -9.44
N SER A 77 4.31 1.80 -10.67
CA SER A 77 3.13 1.82 -11.55
C SER A 77 1.98 0.98 -11.00
N VAL A 78 2.25 -0.15 -10.33
CA VAL A 78 1.20 -0.93 -9.65
C VAL A 78 0.63 -0.17 -8.45
N ARG A 79 1.46 0.59 -7.72
CA ARG A 79 0.99 1.42 -6.59
C ARG A 79 0.00 2.50 -7.02
N ILE A 80 0.16 3.08 -8.21
CA ILE A 80 -0.79 4.06 -8.77
C ILE A 80 -2.21 3.48 -8.78
N HIS A 81 -2.37 2.19 -9.11
CA HIS A 81 -3.69 1.53 -9.11
C HIS A 81 -4.32 1.43 -7.70
N ILE A 82 -3.49 1.26 -6.67
CA ILE A 82 -3.92 1.24 -5.26
C ILE A 82 -4.36 2.65 -4.84
N GLU A 83 -3.56 3.66 -5.17
CA GLU A 83 -3.87 5.07 -4.90
C GLU A 83 -5.16 5.50 -5.59
N HIS A 84 -5.34 5.10 -6.85
CA HIS A 84 -6.58 5.31 -7.61
C HIS A 84 -7.78 4.67 -6.92
N THR A 85 -7.63 3.44 -6.43
CA THR A 85 -8.71 2.74 -5.71
C THR A 85 -9.10 3.47 -4.42
N ILE A 86 -8.11 3.95 -3.64
CA ILE A 86 -8.36 4.73 -2.42
C ILE A 86 -8.97 6.10 -2.75
N GLY A 87 -8.52 6.75 -3.83
CA GLY A 87 -9.07 7.99 -4.33
C GLY A 87 -10.55 7.89 -4.66
N ILE A 88 -10.92 6.88 -5.45
CA ILE A 88 -12.32 6.60 -5.80
C ILE A 88 -13.15 6.35 -4.54
N LEU A 89 -12.63 5.55 -3.59
CA LEU A 89 -13.33 5.29 -2.34
C LEU A 89 -13.65 6.60 -1.59
N LYS A 90 -12.67 7.50 -1.47
CA LYS A 90 -12.84 8.80 -0.80
C LYS A 90 -13.75 9.76 -1.57
N MET A 91 -13.68 9.78 -2.90
CA MET A 91 -14.57 10.60 -3.73
C MET A 91 -16.02 10.12 -3.68
N ARG A 92 -16.21 8.79 -3.72
CA ARG A 92 -17.54 8.17 -3.64
C ARG A 92 -18.19 8.40 -2.29
N PHE A 93 -17.41 8.28 -1.22
CA PHE A 93 -17.85 8.54 0.13
C PHE A 93 -17.10 9.75 0.67
N GLN A 94 -17.51 10.95 0.26
CA GLN A 94 -16.89 12.22 0.67
C GLN A 94 -16.75 12.37 2.19
N SER A 95 -17.58 11.67 2.98
CA SER A 95 -17.43 11.53 4.43
C SER A 95 -16.07 10.97 4.88
N LEU A 96 -15.29 10.36 3.99
CA LEU A 96 -13.94 9.85 4.24
C LEU A 96 -12.84 10.87 3.91
N GLN A 97 -13.14 11.96 3.21
CA GLN A 97 -12.17 13.04 2.95
C GLN A 97 -11.93 13.84 4.22
N GLU A 98 -13.03 14.25 4.87
CA GLU A 98 -13.02 14.87 6.20
C GLU A 98 -13.97 14.08 7.08
N LEU A 99 -13.43 13.10 7.82
CA LEU A 99 -14.23 12.31 8.77
C LEU A 99 -14.80 13.25 9.84
N PRO A 100 -16.13 13.48 9.88
CA PRO A 100 -16.73 14.48 10.76
C PRO A 100 -16.98 13.89 12.15
N ILE A 101 -16.01 13.11 12.67
CA ILE A 101 -16.09 12.42 13.96
C ILE A 101 -14.91 12.87 14.81
N GLN A 102 -15.21 13.43 15.97
CA GLN A 102 -14.19 13.70 16.97
C GLN A 102 -13.85 12.41 17.71
N LEU A 103 -12.61 11.96 17.60
CA LEU A 103 -12.09 10.77 18.28
C LEU A 103 -11.82 11.08 19.76
N GLN A 104 -12.85 11.02 20.59
CA GLN A 104 -12.76 11.34 22.03
C GLN A 104 -12.55 10.10 22.90
N ASP A 105 -13.05 8.95 22.47
CA ASP A 105 -13.09 7.73 23.27
C ASP A 105 -13.07 6.45 22.40
N LYS A 106 -13.15 5.29 23.06
CA LYS A 106 -13.19 4.00 22.37
C LYS A 106 -14.44 3.80 21.51
N ASN A 107 -15.57 4.42 21.86
CA ASN A 107 -16.82 4.25 21.14
C ASN A 107 -16.81 5.05 19.83
N SER A 108 -16.36 6.30 19.87
CA SER A 108 -16.11 7.13 18.69
C SER A 108 -15.08 6.48 17.76
N ALA A 109 -13.97 5.95 18.30
CA ALA A 109 -12.99 5.22 17.49
C ALA A 109 -13.59 3.97 16.83
N LYS A 110 -14.37 3.17 17.57
CA LYS A 110 -15.09 2.01 17.01
C LYS A 110 -16.08 2.44 15.94
N HIS A 111 -16.83 3.50 16.17
CA HIS A 111 -17.79 4.03 15.21
C HIS A 111 -17.10 4.47 13.91
N THR A 112 -15.98 5.18 14.00
CA THR A 112 -15.15 5.54 12.84
C THR A 112 -14.69 4.31 12.06
N VAL A 113 -14.22 3.27 12.76
CA VAL A 113 -13.81 2.00 12.15
C VAL A 113 -14.97 1.33 11.42
N ASP A 114 -16.14 1.24 12.05
CA ASP A 114 -17.32 0.60 11.46
C ASP A 114 -17.83 1.41 10.25
N TRP A 115 -17.76 2.74 10.30
CA TRP A 115 -18.07 3.63 9.18
C TRP A 115 -17.15 3.35 7.98
N ILE A 116 -15.83 3.34 8.20
CA ILE A 116 -14.85 3.09 7.13
C ILE A 116 -15.08 1.70 6.50
N LYS A 117 -15.35 0.67 7.32
CA LYS A 117 -15.70 -0.67 6.84
C LYS A 117 -16.95 -0.67 5.97
N ALA A 118 -18.01 0.03 6.41
CA ALA A 118 -19.25 0.13 5.64
C ALA A 118 -18.98 0.75 4.26
N CYS A 119 -18.19 1.83 4.18
CA CYS A 119 -17.79 2.43 2.91
C CYS A 119 -17.02 1.46 2.01
N ILE A 120 -16.07 0.69 2.56
CA ILE A 120 -15.30 -0.32 1.79
C ILE A 120 -16.23 -1.41 1.24
N ILE A 121 -17.17 -1.91 2.05
CA ILE A 121 -18.13 -2.95 1.64
C ILE A 121 -19.03 -2.41 0.53
N MET A 122 -19.60 -1.20 0.72
CA MET A 122 -20.45 -0.57 -0.27
C MET A 122 -19.69 -0.27 -1.57
N HIS A 123 -18.43 0.18 -1.48
CA HIS A 123 -17.55 0.37 -2.65
C HIS A 123 -17.47 -0.91 -3.48
N ASN A 124 -17.12 -2.02 -2.84
CA ASN A 124 -17.01 -3.32 -3.51
C ASN A 124 -18.34 -3.77 -4.13
N MET A 125 -19.47 -3.56 -3.45
CA MET A 125 -20.79 -3.89 -3.99
C MET A 125 -21.11 -3.09 -5.25
N ILE A 126 -20.87 -1.77 -5.23
CA ILE A 126 -21.12 -0.88 -6.37
C ILE A 126 -20.19 -1.27 -7.54
N THR A 127 -18.91 -1.54 -7.28
CA THR A 127 -17.94 -2.02 -8.27
C THR A 127 -18.35 -3.36 -8.87
N ALA A 128 -18.85 -4.30 -8.07
CA ALA A 128 -19.34 -5.59 -8.55
C ALA A 128 -20.56 -5.44 -9.47
N CYS A 129 -21.44 -4.48 -9.18
CA CYS A 129 -22.60 -4.16 -10.01
C CYS A 129 -22.27 -3.34 -11.27
N ARG A 130 -20.98 -3.04 -11.54
CA ARG A 130 -20.53 -2.19 -12.66
C ARG A 130 -21.21 -0.82 -12.73
N LEU A 131 -21.64 -0.28 -11.59
CA LEU A 131 -22.18 1.08 -11.50
C LEU A 131 -21.08 2.15 -11.52
N ASP A 132 -19.84 1.75 -11.82
CA ASP A 132 -18.62 2.56 -11.71
C ASP A 132 -18.26 3.32 -12.98
N ASP A 133 -19.03 3.19 -14.07
CA ASP A 133 -18.84 3.89 -15.37
C ASP A 133 -18.97 5.43 -15.27
N ILE A 134 -19.05 5.98 -14.05
CA ILE A 134 -19.31 7.39 -13.74
C ILE A 134 -18.00 8.18 -13.56
N TYR A 135 -16.86 7.54 -13.30
CA TYR A 135 -15.58 8.23 -13.06
C TYR A 135 -14.60 8.03 -14.23
N ASN A 136 -14.23 9.13 -14.90
CA ASN A 136 -13.18 9.12 -15.92
C ASN A 136 -11.80 8.90 -15.25
N GLU A 137 -11.02 7.92 -15.72
CA GLU A 137 -9.70 7.60 -15.16
C GLU A 137 -8.70 8.76 -15.30
N GLU A 138 -8.80 9.58 -16.35
CA GLU A 138 -7.94 10.75 -16.54
C GLU A 138 -8.23 11.85 -15.50
N GLU A 139 -9.50 12.06 -15.18
CA GLU A 139 -9.95 13.05 -14.19
C GLU A 139 -9.53 12.63 -12.77
N LEU A 140 -9.69 11.33 -12.45
CA LEU A 140 -9.22 10.75 -11.19
C LEU A 140 -7.71 10.89 -11.00
N THR A 141 -6.93 10.65 -12.06
CA THR A 141 -5.47 10.76 -12.02
C THR A 141 -5.04 12.21 -11.73
N THR A 142 -5.72 13.17 -12.34
CA THR A 142 -5.47 14.61 -12.14
C THR A 142 -5.78 15.04 -10.70
N ILE A 143 -6.95 14.66 -10.17
CA ILE A 143 -7.37 14.98 -8.80
C ILE A 143 -6.40 14.38 -7.77
N LEU A 144 -5.91 13.16 -8.02
CA LEU A 144 -4.97 12.49 -7.11
C LEU A 144 -3.59 13.15 -7.10
N GLN A 145 -3.10 13.60 -8.26
CA GLN A 145 -1.85 14.37 -8.34
C GLN A 145 -1.95 15.71 -7.58
N GLU A 146 -3.10 16.39 -7.67
CA GLU A 146 -3.36 17.64 -6.94
C GLU A 146 -3.42 17.43 -5.41
N GLN A 147 -4.01 16.32 -4.94
CA GLN A 147 -4.06 15.99 -3.51
C GLN A 147 -2.71 15.57 -2.93
N GLN A 148 -1.80 15.02 -3.74
CA GLN A 148 -0.44 14.69 -3.31
C GLN A 148 0.44 15.94 -3.12
N GLN A 149 0.27 16.98 -3.94
CA GLN A 149 1.01 18.25 -3.80
C GLN A 149 0.63 19.04 -2.52
N GLN A 150 -0.58 18.86 -2.00
CA GLN A 150 -1.00 19.49 -0.74
C GLN A 150 -0.44 18.78 0.51
N ASN A 151 0.03 17.53 0.39
CA ASN A 151 0.61 16.75 1.49
C ASN A 151 2.16 16.72 1.51
N THR A 152 2.83 17.44 0.61
CA THR A 152 4.32 17.43 0.50
C THR A 152 5.07 18.36 1.47
N THR A 153 4.42 18.89 2.50
CA THR A 153 5.12 19.52 3.64
C THR A 153 5.17 18.58 4.84
N GLY A 154 5.91 17.46 4.76
CA GLY A 154 6.08 16.65 5.98
C GLY A 154 6.82 15.32 5.97
N TYR A 155 7.22 14.73 4.84
CA TYR A 155 7.94 13.45 4.86
C TYR A 155 9.45 13.62 4.67
N GLY A 156 10.07 14.31 5.64
CA GLY A 156 11.51 14.36 5.86
C GLY A 156 11.91 13.41 7.00
N GLY A 157 11.64 12.11 6.85
CA GLY A 157 12.02 11.11 7.84
C GLY A 157 13.39 10.53 7.55
N SER A 158 14.44 11.05 8.20
CA SER A 158 15.76 10.42 8.26
C SER A 158 15.63 9.06 8.95
N PHE A 159 15.69 7.96 8.19
CA PHE A 159 15.65 6.61 8.74
C PHE A 159 17.07 6.04 8.87
N ASN A 160 17.34 5.43 10.02
CA ASN A 160 18.64 4.89 10.38
C ASN A 160 19.13 3.83 9.39
N SER A 161 20.41 3.94 9.05
CA SER A 161 21.16 3.06 8.17
C SER A 161 21.31 1.66 8.77
N ALA A 162 20.50 0.72 8.29
CA ALA A 162 20.92 -0.67 8.24
C ALA A 162 21.59 -0.88 6.87
N THR A 163 22.86 -1.25 6.90
CA THR A 163 23.56 -1.76 5.72
C THR A 163 22.73 -2.89 5.13
N ASP A 164 22.53 -2.92 3.82
CA ASP A 164 21.94 -4.06 3.13
C ASP A 164 23.09 -4.85 2.48
N PRO A 165 23.93 -5.58 3.26
CA PRO A 165 24.90 -6.46 2.66
C PRO A 165 24.12 -7.56 1.93
N GLU A 166 24.41 -7.69 0.65
CA GLU A 166 23.83 -8.69 -0.25
C GLU A 166 24.15 -10.14 0.17
N GLU A 167 24.98 -10.32 1.20
CA GLU A 167 25.53 -11.61 1.65
C GLU A 167 24.60 -12.43 2.54
N ASP A 168 23.61 -11.84 3.22
CA ASP A 168 22.69 -12.59 4.09
C ASP A 168 21.30 -12.67 3.44
N LEU A 169 21.10 -13.73 2.64
CA LEU A 169 19.90 -13.94 1.83
C LEU A 169 18.76 -14.46 2.70
N THR A 170 18.12 -13.56 3.47
CA THR A 170 16.88 -13.92 4.18
C THR A 170 15.84 -14.45 3.18
N PRO A 171 14.91 -15.33 3.59
CA PRO A 171 13.89 -15.88 2.69
C PRO A 171 13.14 -14.81 1.88
N GLY A 172 12.80 -13.67 2.51
CA GLY A 172 12.18 -12.53 1.83
C GLY A 172 13.07 -11.87 0.77
N LYS A 173 14.38 -11.69 1.05
CA LYS A 173 15.34 -11.15 0.07
C LYS A 173 15.53 -12.11 -1.11
N ALA A 174 15.62 -13.41 -0.83
CA ALA A 174 15.71 -14.44 -1.85
C ALA A 174 14.46 -14.42 -2.76
N ARG A 175 13.27 -14.30 -2.15
CA ARG A 175 12.00 -14.22 -2.89
C ARG A 175 11.90 -12.96 -3.75
N ARG A 176 12.29 -11.79 -3.23
CA ARG A 176 12.39 -10.55 -4.03
C ARG A 176 13.30 -10.76 -5.24
N LYS A 177 14.47 -11.38 -5.06
CA LYS A 177 15.42 -11.64 -6.17
C LYS A 177 14.83 -12.58 -7.21
N GLN A 178 14.08 -13.62 -6.80
CA GLN A 178 13.37 -14.50 -7.73
C GLN A 178 12.34 -13.72 -8.58
N ILE A 179 11.51 -12.89 -7.93
CA ILE A 179 10.48 -12.10 -8.63
C ILE A 179 11.11 -11.01 -9.49
N PHE A 180 12.18 -10.37 -9.01
CA PHE A 180 12.98 -9.43 -9.80
C PHE A 180 13.43 -10.07 -11.11
N ASN A 181 14.07 -11.25 -11.05
CA ASN A 181 14.50 -11.96 -12.25
C ASN A 181 13.31 -12.34 -13.15
N GLN A 182 12.17 -12.74 -12.60
CA GLN A 182 10.98 -13.05 -13.40
C GLN A 182 10.43 -11.83 -14.13
N VAL A 183 10.31 -10.70 -13.43
CA VAL A 183 9.79 -9.44 -13.99
C VAL A 183 10.74 -8.86 -15.02
N MET A 184 12.06 -8.93 -14.77
CA MET A 184 13.05 -8.37 -15.70
C MET A 184 13.24 -9.24 -16.96
N ASN A 185 12.97 -10.54 -16.88
CA ASN A 185 13.06 -11.47 -18.02
C ASN A 185 11.74 -11.72 -18.76
N SER A 186 10.62 -11.18 -18.27
CA SER A 186 9.34 -11.22 -18.99
C SER A 186 9.32 -10.09 -20.03
N GLU A 187 9.45 -10.46 -21.31
CA GLU A 187 9.26 -9.58 -22.48
C GLU A 187 7.81 -9.09 -22.62
#